data_AF-A0A3M2T5G4-F1
#
_entry.id   AF-A0A3M2T5G4-F1
#
_cell.length_a   1.000
_cell.length_b   1.000
_cell.length_c   1.000
_cell.angle_alpha   90.00
_cell.angle_beta   90.00
_cell.angle_gamma   90.00
#
_symmetry.space_group_name_H-M   'P 1'
#
loop_
_entity.id
_entity.type
_entity.pdbx_description
1 polymer ?
#
loop_
_entity_poly.entity_id
_entity_poly.type
_entity_poly.pdbx_seq_one_letter_code
_entity_poly.pdbx_strand_id
1 'polypeptide(L)'
;MLRECVAGCLGALQTTSHQNVKLKLRLPEGSPAKFVKISGALQTTRRATGRDAEAALGDMRFGEKRDVLVQLVIQPDNSAQENMPQDPWESLVSGLEALGGGADGDEQRVLSVEEAVAPCDHDAPAEPEKQRIRRSISPPIPPHPSIVQRRMELLTSDMLTRALTLVSRGQHDRAQHLLTETRGILKGLGKGSLPPLPPGAPKPTSPSESGSRGETPTSASPRSNSFGEGQSSGASDAATVAPVAAVDPHAMTALDADLESALEWINHPAVFGRDSRKAVLQSIGVISSQRAFTFRSPSESHWAQRVSGVKRLTDSSREWREIGDDSLTEE
;
A
#
# COMPACT_ATOMS: atom_id res chain seq x y z
N MET A 1 -28.88 0.58 3.55
CA MET A 1 -27.86 0.42 4.61
C MET A 1 -27.67 -1.01 5.12
N LEU A 2 -28.55 -1.60 5.95
CA LEU A 2 -28.32 -2.97 6.46
C LEU A 2 -28.35 -4.02 5.34
N ARG A 3 -29.34 -3.91 4.44
CA ARG A 3 -29.49 -4.80 3.28
C ARG A 3 -28.24 -4.85 2.40
N GLU A 4 -27.68 -3.69 2.05
CA GLU A 4 -26.45 -3.59 1.27
C GLU A 4 -25.25 -4.21 2.00
N CYS A 5 -25.14 -4.05 3.32
CA CYS A 5 -24.09 -4.72 4.09
C CYS A 5 -24.24 -6.24 4.05
N VAL A 6 -25.47 -6.75 4.19
CA VAL A 6 -25.74 -8.20 4.10
C VAL A 6 -25.45 -8.71 2.69
N ALA A 7 -25.86 -7.96 1.66
CA ALA A 7 -25.60 -8.30 0.26
C ALA A 7 -24.09 -8.37 -0.03
N GLY A 8 -23.33 -7.40 0.45
CA GLY A 8 -21.87 -7.41 0.34
C GLY A 8 -21.22 -8.59 1.06
N CYS A 9 -21.65 -8.91 2.29
CA CYS A 9 -21.20 -10.11 3.01
C CYS A 9 -21.54 -11.40 2.25
N LEU A 10 -22.75 -11.52 1.72
CA LEU A 10 -23.17 -12.70 0.94
C LEU A 10 -22.34 -12.83 -0.35
N GLY A 11 -22.07 -11.71 -1.02
CA GLY A 11 -21.28 -11.68 -2.24
C GLY A 11 -19.82 -12.05 -1.99
N ALA A 12 -19.29 -11.61 -0.85
CA ALA A 12 -17.98 -12.02 -0.35
C ALA A 12 -17.91 -13.51 -0.03
N LEU A 13 -18.94 -14.09 0.58
CA LEU A 13 -18.98 -15.52 0.91
C LEU A 13 -19.02 -16.39 -0.35
N GLN A 14 -19.87 -16.04 -1.32
CA GLN A 14 -20.02 -16.76 -2.59
C GLN A 14 -18.78 -16.73 -3.48
N THR A 15 -17.86 -15.79 -3.23
CA THR A 15 -16.62 -15.64 -4.00
C THR A 15 -15.37 -16.04 -3.22
N THR A 16 -15.52 -16.70 -2.08
CA THR A 16 -14.41 -17.26 -1.30
C THR A 16 -13.68 -18.28 -2.16
N SER A 17 -12.38 -18.06 -2.38
CA SER A 17 -11.51 -18.93 -3.17
C SER A 17 -10.70 -19.84 -2.25
N HIS A 18 -10.11 -19.28 -1.20
CA HIS A 18 -9.29 -20.00 -0.22
C HIS A 18 -9.65 -19.53 1.18
N GLN A 19 -9.55 -20.44 2.15
CA GLN A 19 -9.73 -20.14 3.57
C GLN A 19 -8.41 -20.26 4.30
N ASN A 20 -8.21 -19.43 5.33
CA ASN A 20 -7.04 -19.48 6.21
C ASN A 20 -5.69 -19.50 5.47
N VAL A 21 -5.54 -18.68 4.44
CA VAL A 21 -4.30 -18.58 3.66
C VAL A 21 -3.16 -18.09 4.55
N LYS A 22 -2.01 -18.77 4.43
CA LYS A 22 -0.77 -18.46 5.16
C LYS A 22 0.38 -18.41 4.17
N LEU A 23 1.15 -17.33 4.23
CA LEU A 23 2.38 -17.16 3.46
C LEU A 23 3.56 -17.61 4.33
N LYS A 24 4.21 -18.72 3.95
CA LYS A 24 5.44 -19.17 4.60
C LYS A 24 6.65 -18.67 3.84
N LEU A 25 7.50 -17.92 4.53
CA LEU A 25 8.72 -17.35 4.01
C LEU A 25 9.90 -18.09 4.64
N ARG A 26 10.78 -18.63 3.79
CA ARG A 26 12.01 -19.30 4.22
C ARG A 26 13.17 -18.75 3.43
N LEU A 27 14.24 -18.42 4.12
CA LEU A 27 15.48 -18.00 3.48
C LEU A 27 16.27 -19.23 3.02
N PRO A 28 16.97 -19.16 1.86
CA PRO A 28 17.85 -20.22 1.40
C PRO A 28 18.92 -20.57 2.43
N GLU A 29 19.31 -21.84 2.47
CA GLU A 29 20.40 -22.30 3.34
C GLU A 29 21.70 -21.56 3.00
N GLY A 30 22.43 -21.13 4.03
CA GLY A 30 23.66 -20.34 3.86
C GLY A 30 23.44 -18.83 3.63
N SER A 31 22.20 -18.36 3.46
CA SER A 31 21.94 -16.92 3.31
C SER A 31 22.32 -16.14 4.60
N PRO A 32 23.05 -15.02 4.47
CA PRO A 32 23.33 -14.11 5.59
C PRO A 32 22.12 -13.21 5.92
N ALA A 33 21.01 -13.35 5.19
CA ALA A 33 19.79 -12.58 5.42
C ALA A 33 19.02 -13.06 6.66
N LYS A 34 18.28 -12.13 7.28
CA LYS A 34 17.33 -12.38 8.35
C LYS A 34 16.06 -11.53 8.15
N PHE A 35 14.91 -12.10 8.45
CA PHE A 35 13.65 -11.34 8.50
C PHE A 35 13.65 -10.39 9.70
N VAL A 36 13.43 -9.09 9.45
CA VAL A 36 13.36 -8.05 10.49
C VAL A 36 11.92 -7.78 10.86
N LYS A 37 11.07 -7.47 9.88
CA LYS A 37 9.69 -7.06 10.12
C LYS A 37 8.80 -7.57 9.00
N ILE A 38 7.61 -8.03 9.36
CA ILE A 38 6.56 -8.40 8.42
C ILE A 38 5.32 -7.64 8.83
N SER A 39 4.74 -6.88 7.91
CA SER A 39 3.62 -5.98 8.17
C SER A 39 2.53 -6.15 7.13
N GLY A 40 1.28 -5.88 7.52
CA GLY A 40 0.12 -5.96 6.62
C GLY A 40 -0.50 -7.35 6.49
N ALA A 41 -0.11 -8.30 7.34
CA ALA A 41 -0.81 -9.57 7.54
C ALA A 41 -1.64 -9.52 8.84
N LEU A 42 -2.63 -10.41 8.96
CA LEU A 42 -3.49 -10.47 10.14
C LEU A 42 -2.72 -10.92 11.38
N GLN A 43 -1.81 -11.87 11.19
CA GLN A 43 -0.87 -12.37 12.20
C GLN A 43 0.46 -12.64 11.52
N THR A 44 1.56 -12.37 12.22
CA THR A 44 2.91 -12.64 11.74
C THR A 44 3.71 -13.37 12.81
N THR A 45 4.32 -14.48 12.43
CA THR A 45 5.14 -15.29 13.33
C THR A 45 6.53 -15.38 12.73
N ARG A 46 7.55 -14.98 13.48
CA ARG A 46 8.96 -15.09 13.07
C ARG A 46 9.66 -16.10 13.96
N ARG A 47 10.36 -17.08 13.35
CA ARG A 47 11.16 -18.04 14.12
C ARG A 47 12.33 -17.32 14.79
N ALA A 48 12.72 -17.78 15.98
CA ALA A 48 13.87 -17.23 16.73
C ALA A 48 15.17 -17.16 15.92
N THR A 49 15.35 -18.07 14.95
CA THR A 49 16.51 -18.08 14.04
C THR A 49 16.53 -16.90 13.06
N GLY A 50 15.42 -16.20 12.88
CA GLY A 50 15.24 -15.12 11.91
C GLY A 50 15.22 -15.58 10.44
N ARG A 51 15.24 -16.89 10.19
CA ARG A 51 15.32 -17.47 8.83
C ARG A 51 14.02 -18.02 8.27
N ASP A 52 13.05 -18.27 9.14
CA ASP A 52 11.70 -18.65 8.77
C ASP A 52 10.72 -17.61 9.33
N ALA A 53 9.69 -17.29 8.55
CA ALA A 53 8.55 -16.54 9.02
C ALA A 53 7.25 -17.03 8.37
N GLU A 54 6.13 -16.81 9.05
CA GLU A 54 4.79 -17.11 8.58
C GLU A 54 3.95 -15.83 8.70
N ALA A 55 3.17 -15.52 7.66
CA ALA A 55 2.23 -14.41 7.65
C ALA A 55 0.83 -14.95 7.32
N ALA A 56 -0.09 -14.84 8.28
CA ALA A 56 -1.47 -15.27 8.08
C ALA A 56 -2.25 -14.18 7.33
N LEU A 57 -2.73 -14.52 6.13
CA LEU A 57 -3.60 -13.68 5.32
C LEU A 57 -5.07 -13.94 5.63
N GLY A 58 -5.45 -15.16 6.04
CA GLY A 58 -6.86 -15.51 6.27
C GLY A 58 -7.59 -15.79 4.96
N ASP A 59 -8.90 -15.52 4.90
CA ASP A 59 -9.71 -15.91 3.73
C ASP A 59 -9.50 -14.96 2.54
N MET A 60 -9.31 -15.55 1.36
CA MET A 60 -9.09 -14.87 0.08
C MET A 60 -10.26 -15.13 -0.87
N ARG A 61 -10.68 -14.10 -1.61
CA ARG A 61 -11.72 -14.19 -2.65
C ARG A 61 -11.15 -14.10 -4.05
N PHE A 62 -11.91 -14.57 -5.04
CA PHE A 62 -11.52 -14.40 -6.45
C PHE A 62 -11.37 -12.92 -6.80
N GLY A 63 -10.21 -12.56 -7.36
CA GLY A 63 -9.85 -11.17 -7.69
C GLY A 63 -9.35 -10.33 -6.51
N GLU A 64 -9.38 -10.86 -5.28
CA GLU A 64 -8.81 -10.20 -4.11
C GLU A 64 -7.28 -10.29 -4.15
N LYS A 65 -6.60 -9.15 -3.99
CA LYS A 65 -5.15 -9.07 -3.87
C LYS A 65 -4.82 -8.48 -2.51
N ARG A 66 -3.87 -9.12 -1.80
CA ARG A 66 -3.34 -8.62 -0.54
C ARG A 66 -1.84 -8.44 -0.61
N ASP A 67 -1.37 -7.31 -0.12
CA ASP A 67 0.03 -6.94 -0.09
C ASP A 67 0.57 -7.08 1.35
N VAL A 68 1.71 -7.76 1.50
CA VAL A 68 2.46 -7.88 2.75
C VAL A 68 3.84 -7.27 2.55
N LEU A 69 4.26 -6.41 3.49
CA LEU A 69 5.60 -5.85 3.48
C LEU A 69 6.53 -6.74 4.30
N VAL A 70 7.62 -7.18 3.66
CA VAL A 70 8.67 -7.98 4.29
C VAL A 70 9.95 -7.17 4.27
N GLN A 71 10.47 -6.87 5.45
CA GLN A 71 11.77 -6.22 5.65
C GLN A 71 12.78 -7.29 6.01
N LEU A 72 13.85 -7.37 5.22
CA LEU A 72 14.97 -8.25 5.45
C LEU A 72 16.23 -7.43 5.69
N VAL A 73 17.11 -7.92 6.56
CA VAL A 73 18.46 -7.39 6.71
C VAL A 73 19.43 -8.43 6.19
N ILE A 74 20.35 -8.01 5.34
CA ILE A 74 21.46 -8.84 4.86
C ILE A 74 22.67 -8.38 5.65
N GLN A 75 23.19 -9.24 6.53
CA GLN A 75 24.44 -8.92 7.22
C GLN A 75 25.57 -9.04 6.20
N PRO A 76 26.37 -7.99 5.94
CA PRO A 76 27.60 -8.16 5.18
C PRO A 76 28.51 -9.08 5.99
N ASP A 77 29.19 -10.03 5.34
CA ASP A 77 30.21 -10.85 6.00
C ASP A 77 31.34 -9.95 6.48
N ASN A 78 31.22 -9.40 7.70
CA ASN A 78 32.28 -8.66 8.37
C ASN A 78 32.02 -8.64 9.87
N SER A 79 32.98 -9.17 10.62
CA SER A 79 33.11 -9.14 12.08
C SER A 79 33.37 -7.73 12.65
N ALA A 80 32.82 -6.66 12.06
CA ALA A 80 33.05 -5.30 12.52
C ALA A 80 31.85 -4.36 12.33
N GLN A 81 31.38 -3.86 13.48
CA GLN A 81 30.64 -2.62 13.75
C GLN A 81 29.12 -2.55 13.49
N GLU A 82 28.41 -2.59 14.62
CA GLU A 82 27.18 -1.83 14.93
C GLU A 82 27.21 -0.40 14.35
N ASN A 83 26.37 -0.17 13.34
CA ASN A 83 25.35 0.88 13.38
C ASN A 83 24.47 0.74 12.13
N MET A 84 23.20 0.38 12.35
CA MET A 84 22.19 0.33 11.29
C MET A 84 21.88 1.74 10.77
N PRO A 85 21.83 1.99 9.45
CA PRO A 85 21.21 3.19 8.92
C PRO A 85 19.70 3.11 9.14
N GLN A 86 19.14 4.06 9.90
CA GLN A 86 17.69 4.17 10.12
C GLN A 86 16.96 4.50 8.82
N ASP A 87 15.89 3.75 8.53
CA ASP A 87 15.00 4.05 7.41
C ASP A 87 14.26 5.37 7.74
N PRO A 88 14.16 6.36 6.85
CA PRO A 88 13.46 7.64 7.12
C PRO A 88 12.00 7.46 7.57
N TRP A 89 11.40 6.35 7.15
CA TRP A 89 10.07 5.90 7.55
C TRP A 89 10.01 5.39 8.98
N GLU A 90 11.06 4.69 9.46
CA GLU A 90 11.17 4.33 10.86
C GLU A 90 11.37 5.57 11.71
N SER A 91 12.11 6.59 11.27
CA SER A 91 12.23 7.87 12.00
C SER A 91 10.87 8.55 12.24
N LEU A 92 9.99 8.55 11.24
CA LEU A 92 8.62 9.08 11.37
C LEU A 92 7.72 8.23 12.28
N VAL A 93 7.87 6.90 12.23
CA VAL A 93 7.05 5.95 13.02
C VAL A 93 7.54 5.84 14.47
N SER A 94 8.86 5.81 14.67
CA SER A 94 9.56 5.64 15.95
C SER A 94 9.61 6.90 16.81
N GLY A 95 9.43 8.10 16.24
CA GLY A 95 9.14 9.32 17.02
C GLY A 95 7.85 9.21 17.86
N LEU A 96 7.10 8.12 17.71
CA LEU A 96 5.70 8.04 18.12
C LEU A 96 5.34 6.67 18.77
N GLU A 97 6.28 5.70 18.83
CA GLU A 97 6.14 4.29 19.26
C GLU A 97 6.16 4.03 20.79
N ALA A 98 5.94 5.04 21.64
CA ALA A 98 6.14 4.91 23.09
C ALA A 98 5.05 4.12 23.89
N LEU A 99 4.19 3.28 23.30
CA LEU A 99 3.13 2.53 24.03
C LEU A 99 2.81 1.17 23.37
N GLY A 100 3.04 0.06 24.11
CA GLY A 100 3.06 -1.38 23.70
C GLY A 100 1.71 -2.03 23.30
N GLY A 101 1.52 -3.36 23.22
CA GLY A 101 2.27 -4.61 23.45
C GLY A 101 1.30 -5.80 23.16
N GLY A 102 1.79 -6.96 22.66
CA GLY A 102 0.98 -7.98 21.96
C GLY A 102 0.55 -9.25 22.72
N ALA A 103 0.02 -10.26 22.00
CA ALA A 103 0.00 -11.71 22.33
C ALA A 103 -0.62 -12.58 21.21
N ASP A 104 -0.16 -13.85 21.16
CA ASP A 104 -0.22 -14.88 20.10
C ASP A 104 -1.45 -15.84 20.07
N GLY A 105 -1.52 -16.70 19.03
CA GLY A 105 -2.24 -18.00 19.06
C GLY A 105 -2.34 -18.76 17.71
N ASP A 106 -1.80 -19.99 17.64
CA ASP A 106 -1.51 -20.86 16.47
C ASP A 106 -2.68 -21.70 15.87
N GLU A 107 -2.51 -22.14 14.60
CA GLU A 107 -2.61 -23.54 14.06
C GLU A 107 -2.80 -23.59 12.53
N GLN A 108 -2.43 -24.72 11.89
CA GLN A 108 -1.79 -24.76 10.55
C GLN A 108 -2.50 -25.69 9.53
N ARG A 109 -2.64 -25.28 8.25
CA ARG A 109 -2.72 -26.19 7.07
C ARG A 109 -2.60 -25.49 5.70
N VAL A 110 -2.04 -26.27 4.76
CA VAL A 110 -1.85 -26.14 3.28
C VAL A 110 -1.00 -24.96 2.75
N LEU A 111 0.01 -25.30 1.94
CA LEU A 111 1.09 -24.40 1.49
C LEU A 111 1.17 -24.32 -0.03
N SER A 112 1.26 -23.11 -0.55
CA SER A 112 1.74 -22.79 -1.90
C SER A 112 3.08 -22.06 -1.76
N VAL A 113 4.10 -22.48 -2.52
CA VAL A 113 5.47 -21.94 -2.47
C VAL A 113 5.68 -21.04 -3.68
N GLU A 114 6.12 -19.80 -3.44
CA GLU A 114 6.55 -18.85 -4.48
C GLU A 114 7.95 -18.34 -4.09
N GLU A 115 8.91 -18.37 -5.02
CA GLU A 115 10.31 -18.01 -4.79
C GLU A 115 10.59 -16.60 -5.34
N ALA A 116 11.09 -15.70 -4.49
CA ALA A 116 11.47 -14.34 -4.89
C ALA A 116 12.99 -14.23 -5.03
N VAL A 117 13.47 -13.91 -6.23
CA VAL A 117 14.89 -13.72 -6.51
C VAL A 117 15.28 -12.26 -6.26
N ALA A 118 16.25 -12.03 -5.38
CA ALA A 118 16.93 -10.75 -5.25
C ALA A 118 18.18 -10.76 -6.16
N PRO A 119 18.28 -9.87 -7.17
CA PRO A 119 19.50 -9.77 -7.97
C PRO A 119 20.64 -9.31 -7.06
N CYS A 120 21.62 -10.19 -6.85
CA CYS A 120 22.92 -9.82 -6.32
C CYS A 120 23.87 -9.83 -7.52
N ASP A 121 24.36 -8.67 -7.94
CA ASP A 121 25.38 -8.60 -8.98
C ASP A 121 26.65 -9.31 -8.47
N HIS A 122 26.85 -10.55 -8.90
CA HIS A 122 28.03 -11.36 -8.64
C HIS A 122 28.60 -11.85 -9.96
N ASP A 123 29.09 -10.93 -10.80
CA ASP A 123 29.98 -11.31 -11.90
C ASP A 123 30.85 -10.11 -12.33
N ALA A 124 32.08 -10.07 -11.81
CA ALA A 124 33.19 -9.39 -12.46
C ALA A 124 34.50 -10.13 -12.12
N PRO A 125 35.31 -10.56 -13.12
CA PRO A 125 36.51 -11.33 -12.87
C PRO A 125 37.62 -10.47 -12.26
N ALA A 126 38.40 -11.09 -11.37
CA ALA A 126 39.42 -10.47 -10.56
C ALA A 126 40.74 -10.25 -11.33
N GLU A 127 41.29 -9.03 -11.27
CA GLU A 127 42.70 -8.71 -11.50
C GLU A 127 43.18 -7.74 -10.41
N PRO A 128 44.43 -7.83 -9.91
CA PRO A 128 44.86 -7.12 -8.71
C PRO A 128 45.61 -5.82 -9.05
N GLU A 129 45.22 -4.69 -8.47
CA GLU A 129 46.15 -3.78 -7.76
C GLU A 129 45.50 -2.45 -7.31
N LYS A 130 45.89 -2.06 -6.08
CA LYS A 130 45.97 -0.71 -5.50
C LYS A 130 44.69 0.10 -5.25
N GLN A 131 44.25 -0.02 -3.99
CA GLN A 131 43.79 1.07 -3.11
C GLN A 131 43.28 2.35 -3.78
N ARG A 132 42.00 2.37 -4.11
CA ARG A 132 41.16 3.55 -3.92
C ARG A 132 39.84 3.08 -3.32
N ILE A 133 39.56 3.54 -2.11
CA ILE A 133 38.23 3.50 -1.50
C ILE A 133 37.31 4.35 -2.39
N ARG A 134 36.79 3.75 -3.45
CA ARG A 134 35.63 4.25 -4.18
C ARG A 134 34.48 3.36 -3.72
N ARG A 135 33.76 3.83 -2.70
CA ARG A 135 32.40 3.37 -2.47
C ARG A 135 31.69 3.53 -3.81
N SER A 136 31.24 2.43 -4.40
CA SER A 136 30.31 2.46 -5.51
C SER A 136 29.07 3.19 -5.02
N ILE A 137 28.98 4.48 -5.36
CA ILE A 137 27.77 5.28 -5.22
C ILE A 137 26.86 4.80 -6.35
N SER A 138 26.21 3.65 -6.17
CA SER A 138 24.96 3.42 -6.89
C SER A 138 23.94 4.37 -6.27
N PRO A 139 23.22 5.18 -7.08
CA PRO A 139 22.13 5.98 -6.55
C PRO A 139 21.13 5.03 -5.88
N PRO A 140 20.57 5.38 -4.70
CA PRO A 140 19.57 4.55 -4.05
C PRO A 140 18.42 4.33 -5.04
N ILE A 141 18.18 3.06 -5.39
CA ILE A 141 17.10 2.67 -6.29
C ILE A 141 15.81 3.25 -5.69
N PRO A 142 15.03 4.04 -6.45
CA PRO A 142 13.79 4.59 -5.95
C PRO A 142 12.89 3.45 -5.47
N PRO A 143 12.27 3.58 -4.28
CA PRO A 143 11.49 2.50 -3.69
C PRO A 143 10.33 2.13 -4.61
N HIS A 144 10.09 0.83 -4.76
CA HIS A 144 9.05 0.33 -5.65
C HIS A 144 7.68 0.92 -5.24
N PRO A 145 6.86 1.39 -6.20
CA PRO A 145 5.60 2.10 -5.93
C PRO A 145 4.62 1.34 -5.05
N SER A 146 4.52 0.00 -5.20
CA SER A 146 3.67 -0.82 -4.34
C SER A 146 4.13 -0.86 -2.88
N ILE A 147 5.44 -0.73 -2.64
CA ILE A 147 6.00 -0.65 -1.27
C ILE A 147 5.61 0.67 -0.64
N VAL A 148 5.75 1.77 -1.38
CA VAL A 148 5.37 3.12 -0.91
C VAL A 148 3.88 3.16 -0.60
N GLN A 149 3.04 2.66 -1.50
CA GLN A 149 1.60 2.55 -1.29
C GLN A 149 1.27 1.77 -0.02
N ARG A 150 1.82 0.57 0.13
CA ARG A 150 1.51 -0.28 1.28
C ARG A 150 2.03 0.31 2.59
N ARG A 151 3.17 0.99 2.57
CA ARG A 151 3.67 1.76 3.72
C ARG A 151 2.70 2.89 4.10
N MET A 152 2.14 3.59 3.12
CA MET A 152 1.15 4.65 3.36
C MET A 152 -0.15 4.13 3.96
N GLU A 153 -0.67 3.01 3.45
CA GLU A 153 -1.86 2.36 4.00
C GLU A 153 -1.63 1.97 5.47
N LEU A 154 -0.53 1.27 5.76
CA LEU A 154 -0.23 0.80 7.11
C LEU A 154 0.03 1.96 8.08
N LEU A 155 0.73 3.01 7.63
CA LEU A 155 0.90 4.25 8.40
C LEU A 155 -0.46 4.86 8.74
N THR A 156 -1.34 5.00 7.76
CA THR A 156 -2.68 5.60 7.97
C THR A 156 -3.50 4.82 9.01
N SER A 157 -3.55 3.49 8.88
CA SER A 157 -4.25 2.61 9.81
C SER A 157 -3.71 2.73 11.25
N ASP A 158 -2.39 2.79 11.39
CA ASP A 158 -1.73 2.94 12.67
C ASP A 158 -1.92 4.34 13.29
N MET A 159 -1.84 5.41 12.50
CA MET A 159 -2.13 6.77 12.96
C MET A 159 -3.58 6.94 13.42
N LEU A 160 -4.54 6.32 12.72
CA LEU A 160 -5.94 6.26 13.18
C LEU A 160 -6.07 5.50 14.50
N THR A 161 -5.37 4.38 14.66
CA THR A 161 -5.38 3.58 15.91
C THR A 161 -4.84 4.39 17.10
N ARG A 162 -3.72 5.09 16.90
CA ARG A 162 -3.14 5.98 17.92
C ARG A 162 -4.06 7.16 18.23
N ALA A 163 -4.68 7.78 17.22
CA ALA A 163 -5.65 8.84 17.42
C ALA A 163 -6.85 8.39 18.27
N LEU A 164 -7.42 7.20 18.01
CA LEU A 164 -8.47 6.62 18.86
C LEU A 164 -8.03 6.47 20.32
N THR A 165 -6.78 6.06 20.54
CA THR A 165 -6.20 5.91 21.87
C THR A 165 -6.05 7.26 22.57
N LEU A 166 -5.58 8.29 21.86
CA LEU A 166 -5.46 9.66 22.38
C LEU A 166 -6.81 10.26 22.74
N VAL A 167 -7.83 10.08 21.89
CA VAL A 167 -9.20 10.55 22.13
C VAL A 167 -9.80 9.87 23.35
N SER A 168 -9.59 8.56 23.53
CA SER A 168 -10.07 7.86 24.74
C SER A 168 -9.43 8.35 26.04
N ARG A 169 -8.26 9.00 25.96
CA ARG A 169 -7.57 9.67 27.09
C ARG A 169 -7.91 11.15 27.22
N GLY A 170 -8.84 11.66 26.42
CA GLY A 170 -9.21 13.08 26.39
C GLY A 170 -8.21 14.00 25.68
N GLN A 171 -7.17 13.45 25.03
CA GLN A 171 -6.13 14.21 24.34
C GLN A 171 -6.54 14.52 22.88
N HIS A 172 -7.64 15.25 22.71
CA HIS A 172 -8.23 15.53 21.39
C HIS A 172 -7.29 16.36 20.51
N ASP A 173 -6.69 17.43 21.04
CA ASP A 173 -5.79 18.32 20.28
C ASP A 173 -4.58 17.58 19.71
N ARG A 174 -4.01 16.65 20.51
CA ARG A 174 -2.88 15.81 20.06
C ARG A 174 -3.31 14.83 18.97
N ALA A 175 -4.49 14.23 19.12
CA ALA A 175 -5.04 13.35 18.09
C ALA A 175 -5.26 14.10 16.77
N GLN A 176 -5.75 15.34 16.83
CA GLN A 176 -5.93 16.18 15.64
C GLN A 176 -4.62 16.55 14.97
N HIS A 177 -3.63 16.99 15.75
CA HIS A 177 -2.31 17.31 15.20
C HIS A 177 -1.73 16.09 14.46
N LEU A 178 -1.79 14.92 15.10
CA LEU A 178 -1.30 13.66 14.52
C LEU A 178 -1.95 13.33 13.16
N LEU A 179 -3.28 13.39 13.09
CA LEU A 179 -3.99 13.08 11.85
C LEU A 179 -3.75 14.15 10.77
N THR A 180 -3.61 15.41 11.16
CA THR A 180 -3.28 16.51 10.23
C THR A 180 -1.90 16.34 9.61
N GLU A 181 -0.89 15.98 10.41
CA GLU A 181 0.45 15.65 9.91
C GLU A 181 0.43 14.46 8.96
N THR A 182 -0.32 13.42 9.31
CA THR A 182 -0.49 12.23 8.47
C THR A 182 -1.09 12.58 7.10
N ARG A 183 -2.11 13.44 7.05
CA ARG A 183 -2.67 13.97 5.80
C ARG A 183 -1.64 14.76 4.99
N GLY A 184 -0.81 15.56 5.67
CA GLY A 184 0.28 16.30 5.05
C GLY A 184 1.26 15.39 4.29
N ILE A 185 1.64 14.25 4.90
CA ILE A 185 2.53 13.25 4.30
C ILE A 185 1.89 12.62 3.05
N LEU A 186 0.62 12.20 3.13
CA LEU A 186 -0.10 11.62 1.99
C LEU A 186 -0.22 12.59 0.81
N LYS A 187 -0.55 13.87 1.09
CA LYS A 187 -0.63 14.91 0.06
C LYS A 187 0.73 15.26 -0.54
N GLY A 188 1.81 15.15 0.24
CA GLY A 188 3.18 15.34 -0.24
C GLY A 188 3.61 14.25 -1.24
N LEU A 189 3.23 13.00 -0.99
CA LEU A 189 3.53 11.87 -1.88
C LEU A 189 2.77 11.91 -3.21
N GLY A 190 1.51 12.31 -3.20
CA GLY A 190 0.70 12.45 -4.42
C GLY A 190 1.22 13.51 -5.40
N LYS A 191 2.10 14.42 -4.94
CA LYS A 191 2.70 15.49 -5.75
C LYS A 191 4.13 15.19 -6.23
N GLY A 192 4.67 14.02 -5.91
CA GLY A 192 6.04 13.64 -6.29
C GLY A 192 7.15 14.39 -5.53
N SER A 193 6.81 15.18 -4.51
CA SER A 193 7.78 15.86 -3.66
C SER A 193 8.00 15.08 -2.37
N LEU A 194 9.08 14.31 -2.31
CA LEU A 194 9.69 13.96 -1.04
C LEU A 194 10.00 15.27 -0.27
N PRO A 195 9.88 15.29 1.07
CA PRO A 195 10.17 16.49 1.85
C PRO A 195 11.59 17.00 1.55
N PRO A 196 11.79 18.31 1.34
CA PRO A 196 13.11 18.87 1.14
C PRO A 196 13.96 18.64 2.40
N LEU A 197 15.13 18.06 2.21
CA LEU A 197 16.15 17.90 3.25
C LEU A 197 16.53 19.27 3.84
N PRO A 198 16.91 19.32 5.13
CA PRO A 198 17.23 20.56 5.85
C PRO A 198 18.34 21.39 5.17
N PRO A 199 18.35 22.72 5.37
CA PRO A 199 19.14 23.65 4.57
C PRO A 199 20.64 23.55 4.92
N GLY A 200 21.44 23.02 4.00
CA GLY A 200 22.90 22.95 4.19
C GLY A 200 23.77 22.61 2.98
N ALA A 201 23.22 22.47 1.77
CA ALA A 201 24.01 22.15 0.57
C ALA A 201 23.87 23.21 -0.53
N PRO A 202 24.97 23.66 -1.16
CA PRO A 202 24.97 24.77 -2.10
C PRO A 202 24.29 24.40 -3.42
N LYS A 203 23.48 25.34 -3.90
CA LYS A 203 22.69 25.28 -5.13
C LYS A 203 23.60 25.30 -6.38
N PRO A 204 23.51 24.35 -7.32
CA PRO A 204 24.13 24.53 -8.63
C PRO A 204 23.28 25.50 -9.47
N THR A 205 23.91 26.62 -9.85
CA THR A 205 23.42 27.60 -10.81
C THR A 205 23.33 26.98 -12.20
N SER A 206 22.13 26.98 -12.81
CA SER A 206 21.95 26.78 -14.24
C SER A 206 21.61 28.12 -14.91
N PRO A 207 22.26 28.46 -16.05
CA PRO A 207 21.91 29.66 -16.80
C PRO A 207 20.72 29.41 -17.73
N SER A 208 19.85 30.41 -17.81
CA SER A 208 18.76 30.54 -18.78
C SER A 208 19.29 30.96 -20.15
N GLU A 209 18.62 30.50 -21.21
CA GLU A 209 18.44 31.07 -22.56
C GLU A 209 17.80 29.95 -23.40
N SER A 210 16.86 30.08 -24.34
CA SER A 210 16.15 31.15 -25.06
C SER A 210 14.99 30.39 -25.78
N GLY A 211 13.72 30.80 -25.85
CA GLY A 211 13.19 31.85 -26.72
C GLY A 211 12.12 31.28 -27.71
N SER A 212 11.00 32.00 -27.85
CA SER A 212 10.04 32.06 -28.99
C SER A 212 9.15 30.84 -29.35
N ARG A 213 7.80 30.94 -29.29
CA ARG A 213 6.79 31.67 -30.13
C ARG A 213 6.31 30.87 -31.36
N GLY A 214 4.98 30.84 -31.56
CA GLY A 214 4.30 30.51 -32.84
C GLY A 214 3.43 29.24 -32.76
N GLU A 215 2.12 29.35 -32.54
CA GLU A 215 1.06 29.46 -33.56
C GLU A 215 0.56 28.12 -34.15
N THR A 216 -0.65 27.72 -33.76
CA THR A 216 -1.60 26.85 -34.49
C THR A 216 -2.04 27.53 -35.80
N PRO A 217 -2.43 26.82 -36.90
CA PRO A 217 -3.78 26.23 -36.95
C PRO A 217 -4.00 24.99 -37.86
N THR A 218 -5.05 24.25 -37.48
CA THR A 218 -6.09 23.55 -38.28
C THR A 218 -5.77 22.97 -39.67
N SER A 219 -6.07 21.68 -39.87
CA SER A 219 -6.85 21.20 -41.03
C SER A 219 -7.41 19.79 -40.77
N ALA A 220 -8.55 19.50 -41.38
CA ALA A 220 -9.46 18.41 -41.06
C ALA A 220 -9.50 17.30 -42.13
N SER A 221 -9.72 16.05 -41.68
CA SER A 221 -10.54 14.98 -42.32
C SER A 221 -10.06 14.31 -43.65
N PRO A 222 -10.65 13.17 -44.10
CA PRO A 222 -11.05 11.93 -43.40
C PRO A 222 -10.81 10.60 -44.21
N ARG A 223 -10.98 9.42 -43.55
CA ARG A 223 -11.36 8.05 -44.07
C ARG A 223 -10.38 7.38 -45.09
N SER A 224 -10.16 6.06 -45.21
CA SER A 224 -10.88 4.80 -44.91
C SER A 224 -9.95 3.57 -45.07
N ASN A 225 -10.33 2.45 -44.42
CA ASN A 225 -10.04 1.02 -44.71
C ASN A 225 -9.74 0.68 -46.21
N SER A 226 -9.03 -0.38 -46.65
CA SER A 226 -8.61 -1.69 -46.10
C SER A 226 -7.80 -2.49 -47.15
N PHE A 227 -7.09 -3.55 -46.68
CA PHE A 227 -6.58 -4.77 -47.36
C PHE A 227 -5.16 -4.81 -47.96
N GLY A 228 -4.41 -5.87 -47.59
CA GLY A 228 -3.56 -6.64 -48.52
C GLY A 228 -2.08 -6.87 -48.14
N GLU A 229 -1.82 -7.99 -47.46
CA GLU A 229 -0.60 -8.85 -47.40
C GLU A 229 0.78 -8.41 -47.93
N GLY A 230 1.84 -8.71 -47.15
CA GLY A 230 3.17 -9.01 -47.71
C GLY A 230 4.41 -8.85 -46.81
N GLN A 231 4.82 -9.93 -46.14
CA GLN A 231 6.21 -10.42 -45.92
C GLN A 231 7.23 -9.71 -44.98
N SER A 232 7.57 -10.46 -43.92
CA SER A 232 8.90 -10.72 -43.30
C SER A 232 9.89 -9.59 -43.00
N SER A 233 10.29 -9.49 -41.73
CA SER A 233 11.66 -9.80 -41.24
C SER A 233 11.79 -9.54 -39.74
N GLY A 234 12.56 -10.39 -39.06
CA GLY A 234 12.70 -10.40 -37.61
C GLY A 234 13.29 -9.12 -37.02
N ALA A 235 12.78 -8.75 -35.85
CA ALA A 235 13.43 -7.82 -34.94
C ALA A 235 13.30 -8.41 -33.53
N SER A 236 14.46 -8.70 -32.97
CA SER A 236 14.68 -9.11 -31.59
C SER A 236 14.09 -8.10 -30.61
N ASP A 237 13.46 -8.65 -29.59
CA ASP A 237 13.62 -8.31 -28.18
C ASP A 237 13.92 -6.84 -27.84
N ALA A 238 12.84 -6.09 -27.60
CA ALA A 238 12.86 -4.98 -26.67
C ALA A 238 11.46 -4.94 -26.04
N ALA A 239 11.30 -5.66 -24.93
CA ALA A 239 10.17 -5.46 -24.04
C ALA A 239 10.13 -3.96 -23.69
N THR A 240 9.19 -3.24 -24.29
CA THR A 240 8.89 -1.86 -23.94
C THR A 240 8.60 -1.85 -22.45
N VAL A 241 9.56 -1.35 -21.67
CA VAL A 241 9.42 -1.16 -20.22
C VAL A 241 8.19 -0.29 -20.03
N ALA A 242 7.09 -0.92 -19.61
CA ALA A 242 5.89 -0.23 -19.20
C ALA A 242 6.29 0.79 -18.14
N PRO A 243 5.75 2.03 -18.17
CA PRO A 243 6.11 3.05 -17.20
C PRO A 243 5.85 2.48 -15.80
N VAL A 244 6.90 2.45 -14.98
CA VAL A 244 6.91 1.97 -13.59
C VAL A 244 5.71 2.60 -12.89
N ALA A 245 4.71 1.78 -12.56
CA ALA A 245 3.38 2.23 -12.16
C ALA A 245 3.48 3.23 -11.01
N ALA A 246 3.03 4.47 -11.17
CA ALA A 246 2.93 5.40 -10.05
C ALA A 246 2.04 4.80 -8.95
N VAL A 247 2.28 5.19 -7.69
CA VAL A 247 1.41 4.86 -6.55
C VAL A 247 -0.06 5.08 -6.93
N ASP A 248 -0.96 4.15 -6.62
CA ASP A 248 -2.36 4.24 -7.03
C ASP A 248 -3.02 5.51 -6.44
N PRO A 249 -3.40 6.49 -7.28
CA PRO A 249 -3.96 7.75 -6.81
C PRO A 249 -5.34 7.56 -6.15
N HIS A 250 -6.10 6.53 -6.54
CA HIS A 250 -7.42 6.26 -5.93
C HIS A 250 -7.25 5.75 -4.50
N ALA A 251 -6.25 4.89 -4.26
CA ALA A 251 -5.93 4.44 -2.92
C ALA A 251 -5.53 5.62 -2.02
N MET A 252 -4.62 6.50 -2.48
CA MET A 252 -4.19 7.66 -1.69
C MET A 252 -5.34 8.65 -1.41
N THR A 253 -6.21 8.89 -2.40
CA THR A 253 -7.39 9.74 -2.24
C THR A 253 -8.38 9.15 -1.22
N ALA A 254 -8.59 7.84 -1.25
CA ALA A 254 -9.45 7.16 -0.29
C ALA A 254 -8.90 7.24 1.14
N LEU A 255 -7.57 7.12 1.33
CA LEU A 255 -6.93 7.29 2.63
C LEU A 255 -7.06 8.72 3.18
N ASP A 256 -6.88 9.74 2.33
CA ASP A 256 -7.04 11.15 2.76
C ASP A 256 -8.48 11.45 3.19
N ALA A 257 -9.47 10.90 2.48
CA ALA A 257 -10.88 11.08 2.82
C ALA A 257 -11.26 10.39 4.14
N ASP A 258 -10.72 9.20 4.43
CA ASP A 258 -10.91 8.53 5.72
C ASP A 258 -10.29 9.33 6.89
N LEU A 259 -9.10 9.91 6.69
CA LEU A 259 -8.45 10.78 7.68
C LEU A 259 -9.23 12.09 7.89
N GLU A 260 -9.76 12.67 6.83
CA GLU A 260 -10.61 13.86 6.88
C GLU A 260 -11.89 13.60 7.68
N SER A 261 -12.57 12.48 7.41
CA SER A 261 -13.74 12.09 8.18
C SER A 261 -13.39 11.87 9.66
N ALA A 262 -12.27 11.19 9.95
CA ALA A 262 -11.83 11.00 11.33
C ALA A 262 -11.56 12.35 12.05
N LEU A 263 -10.93 13.31 11.37
CA LEU A 263 -10.65 14.65 11.91
C LEU A 263 -11.93 15.44 12.23
N GLU A 264 -12.94 15.35 11.38
CA GLU A 264 -14.24 15.99 11.61
C GLU A 264 -14.86 15.49 12.93
N TRP A 265 -14.93 14.17 13.11
CA TRP A 265 -15.63 13.60 14.26
C TRP A 265 -14.88 13.73 15.59
N ILE A 266 -13.55 13.81 15.57
CA ILE A 266 -12.73 13.96 16.79
C ILE A 266 -13.00 15.30 17.50
N ASN A 267 -13.50 16.32 16.78
CA ASN A 267 -13.95 17.60 17.36
C ASN A 267 -15.25 17.49 18.16
N HIS A 268 -15.97 16.37 18.04
CA HIS A 268 -17.32 16.22 18.59
C HIS A 268 -17.39 15.01 19.53
N PRO A 269 -16.88 15.11 20.78
CA PRO A 269 -16.78 13.99 21.72
C PRO A 269 -18.11 13.23 21.95
N ALA A 270 -19.23 13.96 21.98
CA ALA A 270 -20.56 13.39 22.18
C ALA A 270 -21.03 12.50 21.01
N VAL A 271 -20.70 12.87 19.77
CA VAL A 271 -21.02 12.08 18.56
C VAL A 271 -20.01 10.96 18.38
N PHE A 272 -18.76 11.22 18.75
CA PHE A 272 -17.64 10.30 18.62
C PHE A 272 -17.86 8.98 19.32
N GLY A 273 -18.37 9.02 20.56
CA GLY A 273 -18.61 7.82 21.36
C GLY A 273 -19.68 6.88 20.82
N ARG A 274 -20.57 7.35 19.92
CA ARG A 274 -21.74 6.58 19.48
C ARG A 274 -21.47 5.77 18.21
N ASP A 275 -21.10 6.46 17.13
CA ASP A 275 -21.10 5.88 15.78
C ASP A 275 -19.75 6.06 15.06
N SER A 276 -19.12 7.23 15.14
CA SER A 276 -17.90 7.50 14.35
C SER A 276 -16.66 6.78 14.89
N ARG A 277 -16.57 6.49 16.20
CA ARG A 277 -15.53 5.57 16.71
C ARG A 277 -15.58 4.21 16.02
N LYS A 278 -16.78 3.67 15.77
CA LYS A 278 -16.94 2.39 15.05
C LYS A 278 -16.57 2.53 13.58
N ALA A 279 -16.90 3.66 12.95
CA ALA A 279 -16.49 3.95 11.57
C ALA A 279 -14.95 4.02 11.44
N VAL A 280 -14.27 4.68 12.36
CA VAL A 280 -12.79 4.74 12.36
C VAL A 280 -12.18 3.36 12.59
N LEU A 281 -12.72 2.55 13.52
CA LEU A 281 -12.29 1.16 13.72
C LEU A 281 -12.49 0.31 12.46
N GLN A 282 -13.59 0.53 11.75
CA GLN A 282 -13.87 -0.13 10.48
C GLN A 282 -12.83 0.27 9.42
N SER A 283 -12.55 1.57 9.24
CA SER A 283 -11.49 2.06 8.36
C SER A 283 -10.11 1.47 8.71
N ILE A 284 -9.74 1.42 10.00
CA ILE A 284 -8.49 0.80 10.45
C ILE A 284 -8.39 -0.64 9.94
N GLY A 285 -9.45 -1.43 10.14
CA GLY A 285 -9.52 -2.82 9.68
C GLY A 285 -9.44 -2.94 8.15
N VAL A 286 -10.19 -2.11 7.43
CA VAL A 286 -10.22 -2.10 5.96
C VAL A 286 -8.86 -1.76 5.37
N ILE A 287 -8.22 -0.70 5.85
CA ILE A 287 -6.93 -0.22 5.35
C ILE A 287 -5.82 -1.24 5.66
N SER A 288 -5.76 -1.73 6.91
CA SER A 288 -4.72 -2.68 7.33
C SER A 288 -4.85 -4.03 6.62
N SER A 289 -6.06 -4.54 6.43
CA SER A 289 -6.30 -5.87 5.84
C SER A 289 -6.54 -5.85 4.33
N GLN A 290 -6.71 -4.67 3.73
CA GLN A 290 -7.13 -4.49 2.33
C GLN A 290 -8.45 -5.22 2.00
N ARG A 291 -9.34 -5.32 3.00
CA ARG A 291 -10.58 -6.09 2.90
C ARG A 291 -11.79 -5.20 3.20
N ALA A 292 -12.75 -5.21 2.29
CA ALA A 292 -14.03 -4.53 2.50
C ALA A 292 -15.19 -5.29 1.84
N PHE A 293 -16.37 -5.15 2.44
CA PHE A 293 -17.61 -5.78 2.00
C PHE A 293 -18.75 -4.78 1.83
N THR A 294 -18.43 -3.50 2.01
CA THR A 294 -19.38 -2.40 2.06
C THR A 294 -18.81 -1.25 1.24
N PHE A 295 -19.63 -0.25 0.98
CA PHE A 295 -19.26 0.93 0.21
C PHE A 295 -19.56 2.20 1.01
N ARG A 296 -19.37 2.16 2.34
CA ARG A 296 -19.76 3.26 3.24
C ARG A 296 -18.69 4.34 3.33
N SER A 297 -17.42 3.95 3.22
CA SER A 297 -16.30 4.87 3.11
C SER A 297 -15.62 4.77 1.74
N PRO A 298 -14.82 5.77 1.35
CA PRO A 298 -13.99 5.70 0.16
C PRO A 298 -13.01 4.52 0.19
N SER A 299 -12.37 4.24 1.33
CA SER A 299 -11.46 3.09 1.47
C SER A 299 -12.20 1.77 1.31
N GLU A 300 -13.37 1.63 1.96
CA GLU A 300 -14.22 0.45 1.81
C GLU A 300 -14.59 0.21 0.35
N SER A 301 -15.06 1.26 -0.33
CA SER A 301 -15.45 1.18 -1.73
C SER A 301 -14.29 0.77 -2.63
N HIS A 302 -13.10 1.33 -2.38
CA HIS A 302 -11.89 1.04 -3.14
C HIS A 302 -11.46 -0.43 -3.07
N TRP A 303 -11.60 -1.08 -1.92
CA TRP A 303 -11.27 -2.50 -1.74
C TRP A 303 -12.43 -3.43 -2.12
N ALA A 304 -13.67 -3.07 -1.78
CA ALA A 304 -14.86 -3.86 -2.04
C ALA A 304 -15.13 -4.05 -3.54
N GLN A 305 -14.88 -3.01 -4.35
CA GLN A 305 -15.09 -3.07 -5.80
C GLN A 305 -14.21 -4.11 -6.52
N ARG A 306 -13.09 -4.54 -5.90
CA ARG A 306 -12.18 -5.55 -6.46
C ARG A 306 -12.79 -6.95 -6.40
N VAL A 307 -13.71 -7.18 -5.47
CA VAL A 307 -14.40 -8.47 -5.31
C VAL A 307 -15.70 -8.42 -6.10
N SER A 308 -15.73 -9.12 -7.23
CA SER A 308 -16.86 -9.09 -8.17
C SER A 308 -18.19 -9.49 -7.52
N GLY A 309 -18.18 -10.47 -6.61
CA GLY A 309 -19.39 -10.90 -5.87
C GLY A 309 -19.95 -9.82 -4.96
N VAL A 310 -19.08 -9.10 -4.25
CA VAL A 310 -19.48 -7.98 -3.35
C VAL A 310 -20.13 -6.88 -4.17
N LYS A 311 -19.49 -6.46 -5.28
CA LYS A 311 -20.02 -5.46 -6.18
C LYS A 311 -21.39 -5.86 -6.73
N ARG A 312 -21.47 -7.03 -7.37
CA ARG A 312 -22.71 -7.53 -8.00
C ARG A 312 -23.89 -7.60 -7.04
N LEU A 313 -23.72 -8.21 -5.87
CA LEU A 313 -24.85 -8.31 -4.93
C LEU A 313 -25.21 -6.97 -4.29
N THR A 314 -24.25 -6.07 -4.09
CA THR A 314 -24.57 -4.72 -3.61
C THR A 314 -25.37 -3.95 -4.66
N ASP A 315 -24.99 -4.03 -5.93
CA ASP A 315 -25.68 -3.39 -7.05
C ASP A 315 -27.10 -3.98 -7.22
N SER A 316 -27.25 -5.30 -7.26
CA SER A 316 -28.58 -5.95 -7.30
C SER A 316 -29.43 -5.60 -6.07
N SER A 317 -28.83 -5.47 -4.89
CA SER A 317 -29.54 -5.01 -3.69
C SER A 317 -30.06 -3.57 -3.84
N ARG A 318 -29.42 -2.70 -4.65
CA ARG A 318 -29.92 -1.35 -4.95
C ARG A 318 -31.08 -1.43 -5.95
N GLU A 319 -30.90 -2.16 -7.04
CA GLU A 319 -31.94 -2.38 -8.06
C GLU A 319 -33.23 -2.95 -7.46
N TRP A 320 -33.14 -3.98 -6.60
CA TRP A 320 -34.31 -4.57 -5.95
C TRP A 320 -35.05 -3.61 -5.01
N ARG A 321 -34.38 -2.56 -4.54
CA ARG A 321 -35.06 -1.52 -3.78
C ARG A 321 -35.84 -0.59 -4.68
N GLU A 322 -35.24 -0.17 -5.79
CA GLU A 322 -35.88 0.75 -6.73
C GLU A 322 -37.15 0.11 -7.31
N ILE A 323 -37.08 -1.17 -7.70
CA ILE A 323 -38.25 -1.93 -8.16
C ILE A 323 -39.34 -2.04 -7.08
N GLY A 324 -38.93 -2.30 -5.83
CA GLY A 324 -39.86 -2.41 -4.71
C GLY A 324 -40.55 -1.08 -4.37
N ASP A 325 -39.80 0.02 -4.39
CA ASP A 325 -40.31 1.36 -4.14
C ASP A 325 -41.25 1.80 -5.28
N ASP A 326 -40.91 1.55 -6.55
CA ASP A 326 -41.77 1.85 -7.71
C ASP A 326 -43.09 1.07 -7.66
N SER A 327 -43.03 -0.23 -7.35
CA SER A 327 -44.22 -1.08 -7.25
C SER A 327 -45.19 -0.67 -6.14
N LEU A 328 -44.70 0.00 -5.08
CA LEU A 328 -45.51 0.53 -3.99
C LEU A 328 -46.09 1.92 -4.29
N THR A 329 -45.57 2.62 -5.30
CA THR A 329 -46.08 3.94 -5.72
C THR A 329 -47.15 3.86 -6.82
N GLU A 330 -47.31 2.69 -7.45
CA GLU A 330 -48.32 2.43 -8.49
C GLU A 330 -49.64 1.82 -7.96
N GLU A 331 -49.78 1.61 -6.64
CA GLU A 331 -51.03 1.25 -5.93
C GLU A 331 -51.63 2.43 -5.16
#